data_AF-A0A966D6E3-F1
#
_entry.id   AF-A0A966D6E3-F1
#
_cell.length_a   1.000
_cell.length_b   1.000
_cell.length_c   1.000
_cell.angle_alpha   90.00
_cell.angle_beta   90.00
_cell.angle_gamma   90.00
#
_symmetry.space_group_name_H-M   'P 1'
#
loop_
_entity.id
_entity.type
_entity.pdbx_description
1 polymer ?
#
loop_
_entity_poly.entity_id
_entity_poly.type
_entity_poly.pdbx_seq_one_letter_code
_entity_poly.pdbx_strand_id
1 'polypeptide(L)' 'MGKQYSQKELIKIAKEKGWEIDGTRGKGSHVLATKTGERPFPIPRKIKPGLLATLKKKLQITD' A
#
# COMPACT_ATOMS: atom_id res chain seq x y z
N MET A 1 0.61 -17.72 11.39
CA MET A 1 0.34 -16.30 11.72
C MET A 1 0.85 -15.45 10.56
N GLY A 2 -0.05 -14.77 9.83
CA GLY A 2 0.37 -14.00 8.65
C GLY A 2 1.25 -12.81 9.01
N LYS A 3 2.25 -12.50 8.18
CA LYS A 3 3.17 -11.39 8.42
C LYS A 3 2.39 -10.06 8.50
N GLN A 4 2.63 -9.30 9.57
CA GLN A 4 2.20 -7.90 9.66
C GLN A 4 3.18 -7.06 8.83
N TYR A 5 2.64 -6.17 8.01
CA TYR A 5 3.43 -5.24 7.22
C TYR A 5 3.25 -3.83 7.78
N SER A 6 4.35 -3.10 7.92
CA SER A 6 4.36 -1.68 8.17
C SER A 6 4.04 -0.87 6.90
N GLN A 7 3.67 0.40 7.06
CA GLN A 7 3.46 1.30 5.91
C GLN A 7 4.72 1.39 5.02
N LYS A 8 5.91 1.43 5.63
CA LYS A 8 7.19 1.51 4.90
C LYS A 8 7.44 0.27 4.05
N GLU A 9 7.16 -0.92 4.57
CA GLU A 9 7.29 -2.18 3.81
C GLU A 9 6.30 -2.23 2.65
N LEU A 10 5.05 -1.85 2.87
CA LEU A 10 4.06 -1.81 1.79
C LEU A 10 4.41 -0.79 0.71
N ILE A 11 4.97 0.38 1.09
CA ILE A 11 5.49 1.37 0.15
C ILE A 11 6.64 0.78 -0.68
N LYS A 12 7.57 0.07 -0.04
CA LYS A 12 8.69 -0.58 -0.73
C LYS A 12 8.19 -1.60 -1.76
N ILE A 13 7.28 -2.48 -1.34
CA ILE A 13 6.67 -3.50 -2.22
C ILE A 13 5.88 -2.84 -3.37
N ALA A 14 5.13 -1.79 -3.08
CA ALA A 14 4.40 -1.03 -4.09
C ALA A 14 5.36 -0.48 -5.16
N LYS A 15 6.46 0.17 -4.74
CA LYS A 15 7.50 0.67 -5.66
C LYS A 15 8.14 -0.45 -6.48
N GLU A 16 8.49 -1.58 -5.86
CA GLU A 16 9.04 -2.75 -6.55
C GLU A 16 8.07 -3.31 -7.61
N LYS A 17 6.76 -3.15 -7.40
CA LYS A 17 5.70 -3.56 -8.33
C LYS A 17 5.30 -2.48 -9.34
N GLY A 18 6.07 -1.39 -9.42
CA GLY A 18 5.87 -0.30 -10.37
C GLY A 18 4.70 0.63 -10.00
N TRP A 19 4.35 0.72 -8.72
CA TRP A 19 3.46 1.75 -8.22
C TRP A 19 4.26 3.00 -7.83
N GLU A 20 3.80 4.14 -8.30
CA GLU A 20 4.26 5.44 -7.87
C GLU A 20 3.58 5.82 -6.56
N ILE A 21 4.29 6.55 -5.70
CA ILE A 21 3.80 6.90 -4.37
C ILE A 21 3.74 8.42 -4.27
N ASP A 22 2.52 8.94 -4.23
CA ASP A 22 2.25 10.35 -3.99
C ASP A 22 2.03 10.60 -2.49
N GLY A 23 3.01 11.26 -1.88
CA GLY A 23 2.96 11.68 -0.48
C GLY A 23 2.24 13.01 -0.25
N THR A 24 1.90 13.76 -1.31
CA THR A 24 1.32 15.10 -1.23
C THR A 24 -0.20 15.09 -1.15
N ARG A 25 -0.86 14.05 -1.70
CA ARG A 25 -2.33 13.87 -1.63
C ARG A 25 -2.85 13.34 -0.30
N GLY A 26 -1.99 13.07 0.68
CA GLY A 26 -2.38 12.57 1.99
C GLY A 26 -2.16 13.60 3.07
N LYS A 27 -3.22 14.00 3.79
CA LYS A 27 -3.12 14.76 5.05
C LYS A 27 -2.45 13.88 6.12
N GLY A 28 -1.12 13.73 6.06
CA GLY A 28 -0.20 13.13 7.05
C GLY A 28 -0.40 11.65 7.44
N SER A 29 -1.52 11.03 7.09
CA SER A 29 -1.95 9.73 7.65
C SER A 29 -2.00 8.58 6.64
N HIS A 30 -1.83 8.87 5.35
CA HIS A 30 -1.77 7.90 4.24
C HIS A 30 -0.95 8.47 3.09
N VAL A 31 -0.39 7.59 2.26
CA VAL A 31 0.17 7.93 0.94
C VAL A 31 -0.71 7.32 -0.13
N LEU A 32 -0.75 7.90 -1.33
CA LEU A 32 -1.52 7.35 -2.44
C LEU A 32 -0.60 6.54 -3.37
N ALA A 33 -0.95 5.28 -3.62
CA ALA A 33 -0.29 4.46 -4.63
C ALA A 33 -1.02 4.59 -5.96
N THR A 34 -0.31 4.99 -7.01
CA THR A 34 -0.81 5.19 -8.37
C THR A 34 -0.02 4.36 -9.36
N LYS A 35 -0.68 3.79 -10.36
CA LYS A 35 -0.05 3.07 -11.46
C LYS A 35 -0.91 3.24 -12.71
N THR A 36 -0.29 3.54 -13.84
CA THR A 36 -1.00 3.75 -15.10
C THR A 36 -1.82 2.51 -15.47
N GLY A 37 -3.10 2.70 -15.79
CA GLY A 37 -4.02 1.62 -16.13
C GLY A 37 -4.63 0.87 -14.93
N GLU A 38 -4.24 1.23 -13.70
CA GLU A 38 -4.71 0.59 -12.47
C GLU A 38 -5.43 1.59 -11.57
N ARG A 39 -6.40 1.11 -10.77
CA ARG A 39 -7.14 1.97 -9.84
C ARG A 39 -6.23 2.38 -8.66
N PRO A 40 -6.03 3.69 -8.40
CA PRO A 40 -5.25 4.15 -7.25
C PRO A 40 -5.82 3.67 -5.93
N PHE A 41 -4.96 3.49 -4.93
CA PHE A 41 -5.40 3.12 -3.57
C PHE A 41 -4.51 3.74 -2.50
N PRO A 42 -5.06 4.04 -1.30
CA PRO A 42 -4.29 4.61 -0.21
C PRO A 42 -3.52 3.53 0.57
N ILE A 43 -2.30 3.84 0.99
CA ILE A 43 -1.51 3.08 1.96
C ILE A 43 -1.44 3.89 3.27
N PRO A 44 -2.27 3.57 4.28
CA PRO A 44 -2.28 4.31 5.54
C PRO A 44 -1.12 3.97 6.46
N ARG A 45 -0.79 4.92 7.32
CA ARG A 45 0.24 4.80 8.35
C ARG A 45 -0.09 3.72 9.39
N LYS A 46 -1.37 3.62 9.76
CA LYS A 46 -1.89 2.58 10.65
C LYS A 46 -2.67 1.55 9.83
N ILE A 47 -2.17 0.33 9.79
CA ILE A 47 -2.75 -0.76 8.99
C ILE A 47 -3.57 -1.66 9.91
N LYS A 48 -4.90 -1.65 9.73
CA LYS A 48 -5.80 -2.59 10.41
C LYS A 48 -5.76 -3.95 9.67
N PRO A 49 -5.99 -5.09 10.36
CA PRO A 49 -5.92 -6.42 9.73
C PRO A 49 -6.79 -6.59 8.48
N GLY A 50 -8.04 -6.10 8.51
CA GLY A 50 -8.94 -6.16 7.35
C GLY A 50 -8.45 -5.34 6.15
N LEU A 51 -7.76 -4.22 6.41
CA LEU A 51 -7.18 -3.41 5.36
C LEU A 51 -5.90 -4.05 4.80
N LEU A 52 -5.10 -4.70 5.65
CA LEU A 52 -3.91 -5.42 5.20
C LEU A 52 -4.28 -6.49 4.17
N ALA A 53 -5.38 -7.22 4.37
CA ALA A 53 -5.85 -8.21 3.41
C ALA A 53 -6.14 -7.60 2.02
N THR A 54 -6.77 -6.42 1.99
CA THR A 54 -7.02 -5.67 0.75
C THR A 54 -5.72 -5.20 0.10
N LEU A 55 -4.78 -4.69 0.89
CA LEU A 55 -3.47 -4.23 0.39
C LEU A 55 -2.64 -5.39 -0.14
N LYS A 56 -2.65 -6.57 0.51
CA LYS A 56 -2.01 -7.78 0.00
C LYS A 56 -2.57 -8.20 -1.35
N LYS A 57 -3.90 -8.16 -1.54
CA LYS A 57 -4.53 -8.45 -2.83
C LYS A 57 -4.11 -7.45 -3.91
N LYS A 58 -4.18 -6.14 -3.61
CA LYS A 58 -3.79 -5.06 -4.55
C LYS A 58 -2.32 -5.14 -4.94
N LEU A 59 -1.45 -5.42 -3.97
CA LEU A 59 -0.03 -5.58 -4.17
C LEU A 59 0.37 -7.00 -4.58
N GLN A 60 -0.57 -7.92 -4.82
CA GLN A 60 -0.29 -9.32 -5.16
C GLN A 60 0.80 -9.93 -4.27
N ILE A 61 0.67 -9.74 -2.94
CA ILE A 61 1.57 -10.30 -1.94
C ILE A 61 1.03 -11.69 -1.60
N THR A 62 1.76 -12.72 -2.02
CA THR A 62 1.59 -14.10 -1.58
C THR A 62 2.50 -14.33 -0.37
N ASP A 63 1.89 -14.49 0.80
CA ASP A 63 2.55 -14.97 2.04
C ASP A 63 2.61 -16.50 2.00
#